data_AF-A0A443REL8-F1
#
_entry.id   AF-A0A443REL8-F1
#
_cell.length_a   1.000
_cell.length_b   1.000
_cell.length_c   1.000
_cell.angle_alpha   90.00
_cell.angle_beta   90.00
_cell.angle_gamma   90.00
#
_symmetry.space_group_name_H-M   'P 1'
#
loop_
_entity.id
_entity.type
_entity.pdbx_description
1 polymer ?
#
loop_
_entity_poly.entity_id
_entity_poly.type
_entity_poly.pdbx_seq_one_letter_code
_entity_poly.pdbx_strand_id
1 'polypeptide(L)'
;MFTVFSLTLQSKAERKGEVLEAVIPGINLPANDLAYYLFSLLLSTSFHEFGHAVAAIKHGVKVHGFGFYVLFVIPAAFVELATEQMMSKSSWIRFKIISAGVWHNIALATIAAFLLFSNNFLLMPMYSIGQGAVVASLHPGSGISGVAGLQNGDVITNLNGDCIVTDKLSWANCLKKILQTDEGYCVPTQFIEEQQFHSLDSSQCCGENSARHLCFEQLGTKNHFCLPVRSLLNEYSEKCNSTIMCSSNKICVKPISNETFKLVVIQRINSDFVLFWGHPEEIFTSVVVIDYRPKFTFLPLIFIHFYENQLRYICSFSLALAVLNAVPCLWLDGHWMIDTIINLFLHPHVSPSKRTLVANFLTYAGTLMVFLCATIGVYNVLRNQVVF
;
A
#
# COMPACT_ATOMS: atom_id res chain seq x y z
N MET A 1 -6.28 -19.93 -5.45
CA MET A 1 -5.62 -19.96 -4.11
C MET A 1 -4.29 -19.21 -4.11
N PHE A 2 -3.48 -19.25 -5.18
CA PHE A 2 -2.23 -18.47 -5.31
C PHE A 2 -2.40 -17.01 -5.80
N THR A 3 -3.50 -16.65 -6.44
CA THR A 3 -3.67 -15.33 -7.08
C THR A 3 -3.97 -14.18 -6.12
N VAL A 4 -4.51 -14.46 -4.92
CA VAL A 4 -4.85 -13.43 -3.92
C VAL A 4 -3.65 -13.08 -3.04
N PHE A 5 -2.75 -14.04 -2.78
CA PHE A 5 -1.52 -13.79 -2.03
C PHE A 5 -0.58 -12.84 -2.79
N SER A 6 -0.57 -12.91 -4.14
CA SER A 6 0.14 -11.96 -4.99
C SER A 6 -0.41 -10.53 -4.89
N LEU A 7 -1.74 -10.35 -4.77
CA LEU A 7 -2.36 -9.02 -4.72
C LEU A 7 -2.09 -8.25 -3.41
N THR A 8 -1.79 -8.95 -2.31
CA THR A 8 -1.42 -8.31 -1.03
C THR A 8 0.01 -7.77 -1.01
N LEU A 9 0.91 -8.30 -1.84
CA LEU A 9 2.27 -7.78 -1.98
C LEU A 9 2.38 -6.73 -3.10
N GLN A 10 1.52 -6.79 -4.13
CA GLN A 10 1.72 -6.02 -5.37
C GLN A 10 1.56 -4.50 -5.24
N SER A 11 0.95 -3.96 -4.18
CA SER A 11 0.89 -2.50 -3.99
C SER A 11 2.19 -1.90 -3.40
N LYS A 12 3.11 -2.73 -2.89
CA LYS A 12 4.46 -2.32 -2.43
C LYS A 12 5.59 -3.07 -3.16
N ALA A 13 5.27 -4.16 -3.85
CA ALA A 13 6.20 -5.08 -4.53
C ALA A 13 6.52 -4.71 -5.99
N GLU A 14 6.73 -3.42 -6.28
CA GLU A 14 7.61 -3.01 -7.39
C GLU A 14 8.91 -2.36 -6.89
N ARG A 15 9.25 -2.52 -5.61
CA ARG A 15 10.63 -2.43 -5.15
C ARG A 15 11.25 -3.82 -5.14
N LYS A 16 12.41 -3.93 -5.79
CA LYS A 16 13.22 -5.15 -6.03
C LYS A 16 13.23 -6.15 -4.86
N GLY A 17 12.88 -7.41 -5.17
CA GLY A 17 13.18 -8.60 -4.37
C GLY A 17 12.20 -8.85 -3.23
N GLU A 18 11.54 -10.01 -3.25
CA GLU A 18 10.84 -10.55 -2.08
C GLU A 18 11.85 -10.80 -0.95
N VAL A 19 12.04 -9.78 -0.13
CA VAL A 19 12.75 -9.84 1.13
C VAL A 19 11.74 -9.37 2.18
N LEU A 20 11.56 -10.15 3.25
CA LEU A 20 10.81 -9.69 4.43
C LEU A 20 11.45 -8.39 4.93
N GLU A 21 10.86 -7.25 4.57
CA GLU A 21 11.31 -5.94 5.03
C GLU A 21 10.65 -5.65 6.38
N ALA A 22 11.45 -5.42 7.42
CA ALA A 22 10.93 -5.10 8.74
C ALA A 22 10.16 -3.77 8.68
N VAL A 23 8.93 -3.72 9.18
CA VAL A 23 8.16 -2.47 9.21
C VAL A 23 8.52 -1.70 10.49
N ILE A 24 9.15 -0.54 10.32
CA ILE A 24 9.59 0.33 11.41
C ILE A 24 8.82 1.67 11.30
N PRO A 25 7.96 1.99 12.28
CA PRO A 25 7.30 3.29 12.40
C PRO A 25 8.29 4.45 12.24
N GLY A 26 7.97 5.41 11.36
CA GLY A 26 8.80 6.60 11.11
C GLY A 26 9.96 6.40 10.13
N ILE A 27 10.24 5.16 9.69
CA ILE A 27 11.27 4.88 8.67
C ILE A 27 10.63 4.46 7.35
N ASN A 28 9.83 3.39 7.35
CA ASN A 28 9.20 2.83 6.13
C ASN A 28 7.68 2.65 6.25
N LEU A 29 7.09 3.18 7.34
CA LEU A 29 5.66 3.28 7.58
C LEU A 29 5.23 4.76 7.56
N PRO A 30 4.35 5.17 6.63
CA PRO A 30 3.80 6.53 6.61
C PRO A 30 3.11 6.88 7.94
N ALA A 31 3.21 8.14 8.38
CA ALA A 31 2.57 8.59 9.63
C ALA A 31 1.05 8.37 9.62
N ASN A 32 0.41 8.52 8.46
CA ASN A 32 -1.03 8.28 8.29
C ASN A 32 -1.42 6.81 8.50
N ASP A 33 -0.47 5.88 8.29
CA ASP A 33 -0.68 4.45 8.46
C ASP A 33 -0.45 3.99 9.91
N LEU A 34 0.19 4.82 10.74
CA LEU A 34 0.54 4.48 12.12
C LEU A 34 -0.68 4.14 12.98
N ALA A 35 -1.77 4.89 12.82
CA ALA A 35 -2.99 4.62 13.57
C ALA A 35 -3.59 3.24 13.24
N TYR A 36 -3.66 2.91 11.94
CA TYR A 36 -4.10 1.59 11.48
C TYR A 36 -3.19 0.49 11.97
N TYR A 37 -1.88 0.71 11.91
CA TYR A 37 -0.86 -0.22 12.38
C TYR A 37 -1.07 -0.55 13.87
N LEU A 38 -1.11 0.48 14.72
CA LEU A 38 -1.21 0.31 16.18
C LEU A 38 -2.53 -0.32 16.59
N PHE A 39 -3.64 0.12 15.99
CA PHE A 39 -4.96 -0.44 16.29
C PHE A 39 -5.07 -1.90 15.85
N SER A 40 -4.58 -2.24 14.66
CA SER A 40 -4.58 -3.62 14.17
C SER A 40 -3.74 -4.53 15.05
N LEU A 41 -2.56 -4.07 15.45
CA LEU A 41 -1.67 -4.85 16.30
C LEU A 41 -2.28 -5.09 17.69
N LEU A 42 -2.87 -4.05 18.30
CA LEU A 42 -3.59 -4.18 19.56
C LEU A 42 -4.75 -5.17 19.44
N LEU A 43 -5.53 -5.09 18.35
CA LEU A 43 -6.65 -6.01 18.12
C LEU A 43 -6.19 -7.45 17.93
N SER A 44 -5.16 -7.69 17.10
CA SER A 44 -4.61 -9.02 16.84
C SER A 44 -3.99 -9.64 18.10
N THR A 45 -3.22 -8.89 18.88
CA THR A 45 -2.68 -9.39 20.15
C THR A 45 -3.79 -9.67 21.16
N SER A 46 -4.82 -8.81 21.24
CA SER A 46 -5.98 -9.07 22.10
C SER A 46 -6.73 -10.36 21.73
N PHE A 47 -6.96 -10.59 20.43
CA PHE A 47 -7.62 -11.80 19.94
C PHE A 47 -6.81 -13.07 20.19
N HIS A 48 -5.48 -12.96 20.13
CA HIS A 48 -4.57 -14.04 20.47
C HIS A 48 -4.70 -14.45 21.94
N GLU A 49 -4.56 -13.49 22.86
CA GLU A 49 -4.66 -13.73 24.31
C GLU A 49 -6.06 -14.19 24.72
N PHE A 50 -7.10 -13.64 24.08
CA PHE A 50 -8.47 -14.10 24.21
C PHE A 50 -8.61 -15.59 23.87
N GLY A 51 -7.90 -16.06 22.84
CA GLY A 51 -7.88 -17.47 22.46
C GLY A 51 -7.37 -18.38 23.57
N HIS A 52 -6.24 -18.03 24.19
CA HIS A 52 -5.71 -18.76 25.34
C HIS A 52 -6.69 -18.76 26.51
N ALA A 53 -7.26 -17.60 26.84
CA ALA A 53 -8.20 -17.44 27.95
C ALA A 53 -9.44 -18.33 27.78
N VAL A 54 -10.07 -18.30 26.60
CA VAL A 54 -11.26 -19.11 26.29
C VAL A 54 -10.94 -20.61 26.37
N ALA A 55 -9.79 -21.03 25.83
CA ALA A 55 -9.37 -22.43 25.88
C ALA A 55 -9.05 -22.89 27.31
N ALA A 56 -8.40 -22.04 28.11
CA ALA A 56 -8.07 -22.31 29.51
C ALA A 56 -9.35 -22.50 30.35
N ILE A 57 -10.31 -21.57 30.25
CA ILE A 57 -11.58 -21.63 30.97
C ILE A 57 -12.35 -22.90 30.58
N LYS A 58 -12.42 -23.22 29.29
CA LYS A 58 -13.09 -24.44 28.80
C LYS A 58 -12.50 -25.73 29.40
N HIS A 59 -11.20 -25.74 29.69
CA HIS A 59 -10.50 -26.88 30.26
C HIS A 59 -10.33 -26.81 31.79
N GLY A 60 -11.01 -25.86 32.45
CA GLY A 60 -11.00 -25.71 33.90
C GLY A 60 -9.63 -25.27 34.43
N VAL A 61 -8.97 -24.36 33.72
CA VAL A 61 -7.78 -23.62 34.16
C VAL A 61 -8.21 -22.18 34.43
N LYS A 62 -7.87 -21.66 35.62
CA LYS A 62 -8.21 -20.29 36.02
C LYS A 62 -7.33 -19.27 35.29
N VAL A 63 -7.95 -18.16 34.91
CA VAL A 63 -7.27 -16.94 34.43
C VAL A 63 -7.05 -16.04 35.65
N HIS A 64 -5.79 -15.72 35.96
CA HIS A 64 -5.44 -14.85 37.08
C HIS A 64 -5.59 -13.37 36.74
N GLY A 65 -5.31 -13.01 35.48
CA GLY A 65 -5.43 -11.64 35.00
C GLY A 65 -5.27 -11.56 33.49
N PHE A 66 -5.59 -10.38 32.95
CA PHE A 66 -5.28 -9.98 31.59
C PHE A 66 -4.93 -8.49 31.60
N GLY A 67 -4.18 -8.03 30.62
CA GLY A 67 -3.83 -6.62 30.53
C GLY A 67 -3.12 -6.27 29.24
N PHE A 68 -2.56 -5.07 29.23
CA PHE A 68 -1.79 -4.53 28.11
C PHE A 68 -0.48 -3.97 28.63
N TYR A 69 0.57 -4.08 27.80
CA TYR A 69 1.82 -3.34 27.98
C TYR A 69 2.22 -2.71 26.65
N VAL A 70 3.05 -1.67 26.73
CA VAL A 70 3.60 -1.00 25.55
C VAL A 70 5.11 -1.12 25.62
N LEU A 71 5.71 -1.76 24.62
CA LEU A 71 7.16 -1.83 24.46
C LEU A 71 7.58 -0.82 23.39
N PHE A 72 8.26 0.25 23.78
CA PHE A 72 8.51 1.44 22.94
C PHE A 72 7.20 2.05 22.41
N VAL A 73 6.80 1.71 21.18
CA VAL A 73 5.56 2.17 20.53
C VAL A 73 4.62 1.01 20.20
N ILE A 74 4.97 -0.21 20.58
CA ILE A 74 4.29 -1.44 20.18
C ILE A 74 3.35 -1.88 21.32
N PRO A 75 2.03 -1.75 21.17
CA PRO A 75 1.08 -2.28 22.14
C PRO A 75 0.99 -3.80 22.05
N ALA A 76 0.92 -4.47 23.19
CA ALA A 76 0.71 -5.90 23.29
C ALA A 76 -0.25 -6.23 24.44
N ALA A 77 -1.15 -7.16 24.18
CA ALA A 77 -1.98 -7.78 25.21
C ALA A 77 -1.22 -8.94 25.89
N PHE A 78 -1.64 -9.30 27.11
CA PHE A 78 -1.20 -10.54 27.76
C PHE A 78 -2.36 -11.17 28.56
N VAL A 79 -2.33 -12.49 28.72
CA VAL A 79 -3.14 -13.23 29.70
C VAL A 79 -2.27 -14.01 30.67
N GLU A 80 -2.61 -13.97 31.95
CA GLU A 80 -1.95 -14.75 32.99
C GLU A 80 -2.81 -15.97 33.37
N LEU A 81 -2.27 -17.16 33.16
CA LEU A 81 -2.94 -18.44 33.43
C LEU A 81 -2.33 -19.13 34.65
N ALA A 82 -3.15 -19.89 35.39
CA ALA A 82 -2.69 -20.65 36.55
C ALA A 82 -1.72 -21.79 36.15
N THR A 83 -0.41 -21.58 36.32
CA THR A 83 0.65 -22.52 35.92
C THR A 83 0.51 -23.89 36.60
N GLU A 84 0.22 -23.95 37.90
CA GLU A 84 0.03 -25.22 38.62
C GLU A 84 -1.12 -26.04 38.04
N GLN A 85 -2.22 -25.37 37.71
CA GLN A 85 -3.38 -26.01 37.08
C GLN A 85 -3.06 -26.45 35.67
N MET A 86 -2.32 -25.66 34.89
CA MET A 86 -1.83 -26.04 33.57
C MET A 86 -0.97 -27.30 33.62
N MET A 87 -0.01 -27.38 34.55
CA MET A 87 0.89 -28.52 34.70
C MET A 87 0.17 -29.79 35.16
N SER A 88 -0.97 -29.65 35.85
CA SER A 88 -1.83 -30.79 36.22
C SER A 88 -2.64 -31.37 35.06
N LYS A 89 -2.76 -30.66 33.93
CA LYS A 89 -3.51 -31.14 32.75
C LYS A 89 -2.65 -32.07 31.88
N SER A 90 -3.33 -32.94 31.14
CA SER A 90 -2.66 -33.79 30.14
C SER A 90 -1.97 -32.95 29.05
N SER A 91 -0.91 -33.49 28.46
CA SER A 91 -0.13 -32.81 27.41
C SER A 91 -1.00 -32.36 26.23
N TRP A 92 -2.08 -33.09 25.90
CA TRP A 92 -3.01 -32.73 24.83
C TRP A 92 -3.86 -31.51 25.17
N ILE A 93 -4.32 -31.41 26.42
CA ILE A 93 -5.09 -30.24 26.88
C ILE A 93 -4.17 -29.02 26.94
N ARG A 94 -2.94 -29.18 27.46
CA ARG A 94 -1.94 -28.11 27.48
C ARG A 94 -1.66 -27.61 26.06
N PHE A 95 -1.41 -28.53 25.11
CA PHE A 95 -1.21 -28.19 23.71
C PHE A 95 -2.39 -27.41 23.13
N LYS A 96 -3.64 -27.81 23.41
CA LYS A 96 -4.84 -27.09 22.96
C LYS A 96 -4.93 -25.67 23.51
N ILE A 97 -4.59 -25.46 24.78
CA ILE A 97 -4.63 -24.13 25.40
C ILE A 97 -3.53 -23.24 24.82
N ILE A 98 -2.31 -23.77 24.66
CA ILE A 98 -1.18 -23.02 24.10
C ILE A 98 -1.40 -22.73 22.60
N SER A 99 -1.87 -23.69 21.81
CA SER A 99 -2.14 -23.45 20.37
C SER A 99 -3.37 -22.59 20.10
N ALA A 100 -4.19 -22.28 21.12
CA ALA A 100 -5.42 -21.52 20.94
C ALA A 100 -5.17 -20.09 20.47
N GLY A 101 -4.13 -19.40 20.96
CA GLY A 101 -3.79 -18.04 20.50
C GLY A 101 -3.42 -18.01 19.02
N VAL A 102 -2.57 -18.95 18.58
CA VAL A 102 -2.22 -19.13 17.16
C VAL A 102 -3.46 -19.41 16.32
N TRP A 103 -4.36 -20.30 16.77
CA TRP A 103 -5.59 -20.63 16.06
C TRP A 103 -6.52 -19.41 15.90
N HIS A 104 -6.72 -18.61 16.94
CA HIS A 104 -7.59 -17.43 16.87
C HIS A 104 -7.04 -16.36 15.92
N ASN A 105 -5.73 -16.20 15.86
CA ASN A 105 -5.09 -15.32 14.88
C ASN A 105 -5.25 -15.83 13.44
N ILE A 106 -5.12 -17.14 13.20
CA ILE A 106 -5.41 -17.72 11.87
C ILE A 106 -6.88 -17.50 11.49
N ALA A 107 -7.80 -17.70 12.43
CA ALA A 107 -9.23 -17.48 12.21
C ALA A 107 -9.52 -16.01 11.89
N LEU A 108 -8.97 -15.08 12.66
CA LEU A 108 -9.12 -13.63 12.44
C LEU A 108 -8.53 -13.20 11.09
N ALA A 109 -7.36 -13.71 10.72
CA ALA A 109 -6.76 -13.46 9.41
C ALA A 109 -7.65 -13.99 8.28
N THR A 110 -8.21 -15.19 8.45
CA THR A 110 -9.09 -15.83 7.45
C THR A 110 -10.38 -15.03 7.28
N ILE A 111 -10.99 -14.55 8.37
CA ILE A 111 -12.17 -13.69 8.33
C ILE A 111 -11.86 -12.37 7.63
N ALA A 112 -10.74 -11.71 7.98
CA ALA A 112 -10.34 -10.46 7.34
C ALA A 112 -10.08 -10.63 5.84
N ALA A 113 -9.40 -11.71 5.45
CA ALA A 113 -9.16 -12.05 4.05
C ALA A 113 -10.46 -12.36 3.29
N PHE A 114 -11.40 -13.08 3.93
CA PHE A 114 -12.70 -13.38 3.35
C PHE A 114 -13.54 -12.12 3.13
N LEU A 115 -13.54 -11.20 4.10
CA LEU A 115 -14.22 -9.90 3.97
C LEU A 115 -13.62 -9.10 2.81
N LEU A 116 -12.29 -8.96 2.75
CA LEU A 116 -11.60 -8.29 1.63
C LEU A 116 -11.96 -8.90 0.27
N PHE A 117 -11.95 -10.23 0.17
CA PHE A 117 -12.32 -10.93 -1.06
C PHE A 117 -13.78 -10.68 -1.46
N SER A 118 -14.66 -10.58 -0.46
CA SER A 118 -16.10 -10.38 -0.65
C SER A 118 -16.50 -8.91 -0.79
N ASN A 119 -15.56 -7.95 -0.65
CA ASN A 119 -15.86 -6.51 -0.63
C ASN A 119 -16.68 -6.06 -1.83
N ASN A 120 -16.31 -6.47 -3.05
CA ASN A 120 -17.04 -6.08 -4.26
C ASN A 120 -18.52 -6.45 -4.18
N PHE A 121 -18.84 -7.62 -3.62
CA PHE A 121 -20.21 -8.07 -3.46
C PHE A 121 -20.91 -7.37 -2.29
N LEU A 122 -20.24 -7.29 -1.13
CA LEU A 122 -20.79 -6.70 0.10
C LEU A 122 -21.05 -5.19 -0.05
N LEU A 123 -20.20 -4.49 -0.79
CA LEU A 123 -20.27 -3.04 -0.98
C LEU A 123 -21.10 -2.64 -2.22
N MET A 124 -21.43 -3.58 -3.12
CA MET A 124 -22.20 -3.31 -4.35
C MET A 124 -23.50 -2.52 -4.14
N PRO A 125 -24.30 -2.74 -3.07
CA PRO A 125 -25.53 -1.98 -2.88
C PRO A 125 -25.28 -0.47 -2.71
N MET A 126 -24.13 -0.11 -2.14
CA MET A 126 -23.78 1.25 -1.71
C MET A 126 -22.75 1.91 -2.63
N TYR A 127 -21.97 1.11 -3.37
CA TYR A 127 -20.85 1.57 -4.19
C TYR A 127 -20.89 0.95 -5.60
N SER A 128 -20.34 1.66 -6.57
CA SER A 128 -20.07 1.19 -7.93
C SER A 128 -18.57 1.16 -8.20
N ILE A 129 -18.12 0.20 -9.01
CA ILE A 129 -16.71 -0.02 -9.37
C ILE A 129 -16.53 0.00 -10.90
N GLY A 130 -15.29 0.13 -11.37
CA GLY A 130 -14.93 -0.01 -12.80
C GLY A 130 -15.25 1.20 -13.67
N GLN A 131 -15.57 2.35 -13.08
CA GLN A 131 -15.88 3.60 -13.80
C GLN A 131 -14.76 4.65 -13.71
N GLY A 132 -13.58 4.24 -13.25
CA GLY A 132 -12.45 5.13 -12.99
C GLY A 132 -11.98 5.09 -11.53
N ALA A 133 -10.85 5.75 -11.28
CA ALA A 133 -10.28 5.88 -9.95
C ALA A 133 -10.86 7.10 -9.24
N VAL A 134 -11.39 6.93 -8.03
CA VAL A 134 -12.03 8.01 -7.26
C VAL A 134 -11.02 8.67 -6.35
N VAL A 135 -10.89 10.00 -6.41
CA VAL A 135 -10.02 10.78 -5.52
C VAL A 135 -10.62 10.77 -4.11
N ALA A 136 -10.00 10.04 -3.19
CA ALA A 136 -10.45 9.93 -1.80
C ALA A 136 -9.91 11.08 -0.93
N SER A 137 -8.64 11.45 -1.13
CA SER A 137 -8.02 12.58 -0.44
C SER A 137 -6.85 13.16 -1.23
N LEU A 138 -6.57 14.45 -1.01
CA LEU A 138 -5.46 15.18 -1.61
C LEU A 138 -4.57 15.79 -0.53
N HIS A 139 -3.26 15.82 -0.76
CA HIS A 139 -2.33 16.53 0.13
C HIS A 139 -2.55 18.04 0.05
N PRO A 140 -2.80 18.74 1.18
CA PRO A 140 -2.99 20.19 1.18
C PRO A 140 -1.75 20.91 0.67
N GLY A 141 -1.93 21.84 -0.27
CA GLY A 141 -0.83 22.64 -0.81
C GLY A 141 -0.01 21.96 -1.91
N SER A 142 -0.37 20.75 -2.34
CA SER A 142 0.22 20.14 -3.54
C SER A 142 -0.19 20.90 -4.80
N GLY A 143 0.66 20.93 -5.82
CA GLY A 143 0.43 21.62 -7.09
C GLY A 143 -0.74 21.06 -7.91
N ILE A 144 -1.19 19.85 -7.58
CA ILE A 144 -2.38 19.20 -8.15
C ILE A 144 -3.68 19.54 -7.40
N SER A 145 -3.58 20.18 -6.24
CA SER A 145 -4.73 20.64 -5.44
C SER A 145 -5.13 22.08 -5.77
N GLY A 146 -6.30 22.51 -5.29
CA GLY A 146 -6.79 23.89 -5.44
C GLY A 146 -7.91 24.03 -6.48
N VAL A 147 -8.32 25.27 -6.74
CA VAL A 147 -9.56 25.58 -7.50
C VAL A 147 -9.53 25.04 -8.94
N ALA A 148 -8.37 25.05 -9.59
CA ALA A 148 -8.18 24.49 -10.92
C ALA A 148 -7.66 23.04 -10.92
N GLY A 149 -7.45 22.46 -9.73
CA GLY A 149 -6.88 21.14 -9.51
C GLY A 149 -7.92 20.04 -9.33
N LEU A 150 -7.45 18.90 -8.83
CA LEU A 150 -8.31 17.80 -8.40
C LEU A 150 -9.07 18.17 -7.13
N GLN A 151 -10.23 17.56 -6.97
CA GLN A 151 -11.11 17.68 -5.81
C GLN A 151 -11.45 16.29 -5.26
N ASN A 152 -11.75 16.22 -3.96
CA ASN A 152 -12.22 14.98 -3.35
C ASN A 152 -13.54 14.56 -3.99
N GLY A 153 -13.63 13.30 -4.41
CA GLY A 153 -14.78 12.72 -5.11
C GLY A 153 -14.69 12.76 -6.63
N ASP A 154 -13.68 13.42 -7.20
CA ASP A 154 -13.42 13.35 -8.64
C ASP A 154 -13.21 11.90 -9.08
N VAL A 155 -13.77 11.53 -10.24
CA VAL A 155 -13.56 10.21 -10.84
C VAL A 155 -12.69 10.38 -12.06
N ILE A 156 -11.47 9.84 -11.98
CA ILE A 156 -10.46 9.90 -13.02
C ILE A 156 -10.68 8.76 -14.00
N THR A 157 -10.81 9.10 -15.28
CA THR A 157 -11.15 8.14 -16.34
C THR A 157 -10.07 7.98 -17.39
N ASN A 158 -9.19 8.98 -17.55
CA ASN A 158 -8.13 8.93 -18.54
C ASN A 158 -6.97 9.86 -18.16
N LEU A 159 -5.76 9.44 -18.52
CA LEU A 159 -4.54 10.23 -18.46
C LEU A 159 -3.97 10.44 -19.87
N ASN A 160 -3.67 11.70 -20.20
CA ASN A 160 -3.06 12.13 -21.46
C ASN A 160 -3.81 11.76 -22.76
N GLY A 161 -5.07 11.33 -22.67
CA GLY A 161 -5.94 10.96 -23.79
C GLY A 161 -5.85 9.48 -24.16
N ASP A 162 -4.70 8.84 -23.96
CA ASP A 162 -4.39 7.50 -24.45
C ASP A 162 -4.40 6.42 -23.35
N CYS A 163 -4.36 6.82 -22.07
CA CYS A 163 -4.31 5.88 -20.96
C CYS A 163 -5.64 5.86 -20.18
N ILE A 164 -6.44 4.82 -20.41
CA ILE A 164 -7.74 4.63 -19.77
C ILE A 164 -7.55 4.17 -18.33
N VAL A 165 -8.27 4.82 -17.41
CA VAL A 165 -8.29 4.51 -15.98
C VAL A 165 -9.65 3.93 -15.63
N THR A 166 -9.68 2.69 -15.17
CA THR A 166 -10.89 1.98 -14.73
C THR A 166 -10.92 1.77 -13.21
N ASP A 167 -9.75 1.81 -12.57
CA ASP A 167 -9.50 1.46 -11.17
C ASP A 167 -8.16 2.08 -10.70
N LYS A 168 -7.84 1.90 -9.41
CA LYS A 168 -6.61 2.35 -8.75
C LYS A 168 -5.34 1.75 -9.38
N LEU A 169 -5.41 0.51 -9.89
CA LEU A 169 -4.25 -0.16 -10.48
C LEU A 169 -3.92 0.43 -11.85
N SER A 170 -4.91 0.61 -12.71
CA SER A 170 -4.80 1.28 -14.01
C SER A 170 -4.37 2.74 -13.85
N TRP A 171 -4.87 3.45 -12.82
CA TRP A 171 -4.35 4.78 -12.45
C TRP A 171 -2.84 4.77 -12.20
N ALA A 172 -2.36 3.87 -11.33
CA ALA A 172 -0.94 3.76 -11.00
C ALA A 172 -0.08 3.37 -12.23
N ASN A 173 -0.57 2.42 -13.04
CA ASN A 173 0.10 1.99 -14.26
C ASN A 173 0.18 3.13 -15.29
N CYS A 174 -0.87 3.92 -15.45
CA CYS A 174 -0.89 5.07 -16.35
C CYS A 174 0.10 6.15 -15.92
N LEU A 175 0.17 6.49 -14.62
CA LEU A 175 1.18 7.41 -14.11
C LEU A 175 2.61 6.88 -14.31
N LYS A 176 2.82 5.58 -14.13
CA LYS A 176 4.12 4.95 -14.38
C LYS A 176 4.52 5.02 -15.86
N LYS A 177 3.56 4.82 -16.77
CA LYS A 177 3.77 4.99 -18.21
C LYS A 177 4.22 6.42 -18.53
N ILE A 178 3.58 7.43 -17.93
CA ILE A 178 3.95 8.85 -18.11
C ILE A 178 5.41 9.13 -17.75
N LEU A 179 5.94 8.52 -16.68
CA LEU A 179 7.35 8.66 -16.31
C LEU A 179 8.29 8.18 -17.42
N GLN A 180 7.87 7.21 -18.23
CA GLN A 180 8.69 6.58 -19.28
C GLN A 180 8.50 7.19 -20.66
N THR A 181 7.41 7.93 -20.89
CA THR A 181 7.05 8.47 -22.21
C THR A 181 7.23 9.97 -22.27
N ASP A 182 7.75 10.44 -23.40
CA ASP A 182 8.00 11.84 -23.70
C ASP A 182 7.35 12.19 -25.03
N GLU A 183 6.10 12.66 -24.98
CA GLU A 183 5.29 12.90 -26.17
C GLU A 183 5.03 14.40 -26.38
N GLY A 184 5.02 14.81 -27.64
CA GLY A 184 4.56 16.12 -28.09
C GLY A 184 3.12 16.09 -28.58
N TYR A 185 2.70 17.23 -29.11
CA TYR A 185 1.36 17.46 -29.67
C TYR A 185 1.48 17.97 -31.11
N CYS A 186 0.61 17.48 -31.99
CA CYS A 186 0.48 18.00 -33.35
C CYS A 186 -0.38 19.25 -33.36
N VAL A 187 0.22 20.39 -33.67
CA VAL A 187 -0.44 21.70 -33.64
C VAL A 187 -0.38 22.33 -35.04
N PRO A 188 -1.49 22.88 -35.56
CA PRO A 188 -1.48 23.58 -36.85
C PRO A 188 -0.56 24.80 -36.83
N THR A 189 0.15 25.06 -37.94
CA THR A 189 1.01 26.24 -38.07
C THR A 189 0.25 27.54 -37.87
N GLN A 190 -1.01 27.63 -38.35
CA GLN A 190 -1.86 28.81 -38.17
C GLN A 190 -2.07 29.16 -36.69
N PHE A 191 -2.35 28.16 -35.85
CA PHE A 191 -2.55 28.38 -34.41
C PHE A 191 -1.30 28.98 -33.76
N ILE A 192 -0.12 28.58 -34.23
CA ILE A 192 1.16 29.05 -33.69
C ILE A 192 1.48 30.46 -34.19
N GLU A 193 1.22 30.76 -35.47
CA GLU A 193 1.42 32.10 -36.05
C GLU A 193 0.53 33.17 -35.40
N GLU A 194 -0.66 32.77 -34.92
CA GLU A 194 -1.54 33.65 -34.14
C GLU A 194 -0.97 33.99 -32.75
N GLN A 195 -0.06 33.17 -32.20
CA GLN A 195 0.61 33.41 -30.92
C GLN A 195 1.93 34.16 -31.16
N GLN A 196 1.95 35.46 -30.87
CA GLN A 196 2.99 36.44 -31.27
C GLN A 196 4.41 36.24 -30.69
N PHE A 197 4.74 35.11 -30.05
CA PHE A 197 6.03 34.91 -29.36
C PHE A 197 6.82 33.71 -29.90
N HIS A 198 7.80 34.02 -30.75
CA HIS A 198 8.79 33.10 -31.28
C HIS A 198 10.17 33.44 -30.71
N SER A 199 10.85 32.47 -30.09
CA SER A 199 12.21 32.65 -29.57
C SER A 199 13.14 31.52 -30.03
N LEU A 200 14.40 31.87 -30.28
CA LEU A 200 15.50 30.91 -30.51
C LEU A 200 16.19 30.48 -29.20
N ASP A 201 15.90 31.17 -28.10
CA ASP A 201 16.45 30.89 -26.77
C ASP A 201 15.38 30.29 -25.86
N SER A 202 15.72 29.14 -25.24
CA SER A 202 14.83 28.41 -24.33
C SER A 202 14.63 29.12 -22.99
N SER A 203 15.58 29.97 -22.58
CA SER A 203 15.59 30.62 -21.26
C SER A 203 14.60 31.78 -21.11
N GLN A 204 14.19 32.40 -22.22
CA GLN A 204 13.26 33.55 -22.26
C GLN A 204 11.96 33.24 -23.02
N CYS A 205 11.62 31.97 -23.19
CA CYS A 205 10.53 31.57 -24.07
C CYS A 205 9.15 32.08 -23.64
N CYS A 206 8.84 32.11 -22.34
CA CYS A 206 7.61 32.71 -21.83
C CYS A 206 7.95 33.76 -20.78
N GLY A 207 7.33 34.95 -20.86
CA GLY A 207 7.52 36.02 -19.88
C GLY A 207 6.82 35.74 -18.54
N GLU A 208 7.20 36.47 -17.49
CA GLU A 208 6.71 36.28 -16.10
C GLU A 208 5.18 36.42 -15.94
N ASN A 209 4.50 37.12 -16.86
CA ASN A 209 3.04 37.33 -16.81
C ASN A 209 2.22 36.21 -17.50
N SER A 210 2.86 35.13 -17.95
CA SER A 210 2.22 34.08 -18.75
C SER A 210 1.84 32.83 -17.94
N ALA A 211 1.18 32.99 -16.79
CA ALA A 211 0.84 31.89 -15.85
C ALA A 211 0.01 30.72 -16.44
N ARG A 212 -0.54 30.86 -17.66
CA ARG A 212 -1.32 29.83 -18.37
C ARG A 212 -0.64 29.29 -19.64
N HIS A 213 0.58 29.75 -19.93
CA HIS A 213 1.35 29.32 -21.08
C HIS A 213 2.50 28.42 -20.63
N LEU A 214 2.88 27.50 -21.51
CA LEU A 214 4.12 26.75 -21.37
C LEU A 214 4.95 26.96 -22.63
N CYS A 215 6.25 26.81 -22.46
CA CYS A 215 7.16 26.81 -23.59
C CYS A 215 7.17 25.45 -24.27
N PHE A 216 7.03 25.43 -25.59
CA PHE A 216 7.14 24.24 -26.42
C PHE A 216 8.29 24.38 -27.41
N GLU A 217 9.05 23.31 -27.63
CA GLU A 217 10.06 23.19 -28.67
C GLU A 217 9.49 22.39 -29.85
N GLN A 218 9.77 22.84 -31.07
CA GLN A 218 9.45 22.09 -32.27
C GLN A 218 10.44 20.95 -32.49
N LEU A 219 9.92 19.71 -32.59
CA LEU A 219 10.74 18.53 -32.76
C LEU A 219 11.60 18.61 -34.04
N GLY A 220 12.92 18.46 -33.88
CA GLY A 220 13.90 18.52 -34.98
C GLY A 220 14.41 19.93 -35.32
N THR A 221 13.97 20.96 -34.60
CA THR A 221 14.47 22.33 -34.73
C THR A 221 14.76 22.93 -33.34
N LYS A 222 15.33 24.14 -33.28
CA LYS A 222 15.51 24.90 -32.03
C LYS A 222 14.48 26.03 -31.86
N ASN A 223 13.34 25.91 -32.55
CA ASN A 223 12.29 26.91 -32.48
C ASN A 223 11.46 26.67 -31.23
N HIS A 224 11.24 27.74 -30.46
CA HIS A 224 10.43 27.71 -29.26
C HIS A 224 9.19 28.59 -29.40
N PHE A 225 8.08 28.11 -28.86
CA PHE A 225 6.78 28.77 -28.89
C PHE A 225 6.18 28.85 -27.48
N CYS A 226 5.69 30.03 -27.09
CA CYS A 226 4.94 30.19 -25.86
C CYS A 226 3.45 29.99 -26.14
N LEU A 227 2.90 28.81 -25.79
CA LEU A 227 1.55 28.43 -26.19
C LEU A 227 0.60 28.31 -25.00
N PRO A 228 -0.67 28.76 -25.13
CA PRO A 228 -1.69 28.59 -24.10
C PRO A 228 -2.12 27.12 -24.03
N VAL A 229 -1.65 26.42 -22.99
CA VAL A 229 -1.74 24.95 -22.90
C VAL A 229 -3.17 24.45 -22.90
N ARG A 230 -4.06 25.12 -22.15
CA ARG A 230 -5.45 24.67 -22.02
C ARG A 230 -6.23 24.81 -23.34
N SER A 231 -6.00 25.90 -24.08
CA SER A 231 -6.61 26.10 -25.40
C SER A 231 -6.07 25.09 -26.41
N LEU A 232 -4.75 24.90 -26.41
CA LEU A 232 -4.08 23.93 -27.27
C LEU A 232 -4.64 22.51 -27.06
N LEU A 233 -4.77 22.06 -25.81
CA LEU A 233 -5.24 20.69 -25.51
C LEU A 233 -6.74 20.49 -25.69
N ASN A 234 -7.54 21.55 -25.59
CA ASN A 234 -8.97 21.49 -25.90
C ASN A 234 -9.23 21.26 -27.40
N GLU A 235 -8.38 21.84 -28.25
CA GLU A 235 -8.59 21.88 -29.70
C GLU A 235 -7.72 20.83 -30.44
N TYR A 236 -6.54 20.53 -29.90
CA TYR A 236 -5.52 19.67 -30.52
C TYR A 236 -4.96 18.66 -29.51
N SER A 237 -5.57 17.48 -29.45
CA SER A 237 -5.17 16.39 -28.55
C SER A 237 -4.31 15.29 -29.22
N GLU A 238 -4.01 15.43 -30.51
CA GLU A 238 -3.23 14.46 -31.28
C GLU A 238 -1.77 14.45 -30.83
N LYS A 239 -1.29 13.27 -30.39
CA LYS A 239 0.07 13.07 -29.86
C LYS A 239 1.07 12.78 -30.97
N CYS A 240 2.32 13.18 -30.76
CA CYS A 240 3.40 12.90 -31.70
C CYS A 240 4.73 12.62 -30.98
N ASN A 241 5.51 11.71 -31.58
CA ASN A 241 6.89 11.42 -31.18
C ASN A 241 7.89 11.66 -32.34
N SER A 242 7.37 11.93 -33.54
CA SER A 242 8.14 12.24 -34.75
C SER A 242 7.37 13.24 -35.59
N THR A 243 8.09 13.95 -36.45
CA THR A 243 7.50 14.92 -37.39
C THR A 243 6.58 14.29 -38.44
N ILE A 244 6.72 12.98 -38.68
CA ILE A 244 5.96 12.24 -39.71
C ILE A 244 4.55 11.88 -39.21
N MET A 245 4.33 11.82 -37.91
CA MET A 245 3.03 11.45 -37.34
C MET A 245 1.96 12.54 -37.50
N CYS A 246 2.36 13.80 -37.73
CA CYS A 246 1.41 14.89 -37.88
C CYS A 246 0.94 15.02 -39.34
N SER A 247 -0.36 15.21 -39.53
CA SER A 247 -0.97 15.48 -40.85
C SER A 247 -0.38 16.75 -41.50
N SER A 248 -0.53 16.89 -42.83
CA SER A 248 -0.09 18.07 -43.58
C SER A 248 -0.64 19.37 -42.93
N ASN A 249 0.22 20.39 -42.78
CA ASN A 249 -0.03 21.66 -42.09
C ASN A 249 -0.02 21.63 -40.55
N LYS A 250 0.41 20.53 -39.91
CA LYS A 250 0.67 20.48 -38.47
C LYS A 250 2.16 20.26 -38.19
N ILE A 251 2.64 20.81 -37.09
CA ILE A 251 3.98 20.57 -36.58
C ILE A 251 3.92 19.89 -35.21
N CYS A 252 4.89 19.02 -34.94
CA CYS A 252 5.02 18.36 -33.65
C CYS A 252 5.77 19.28 -32.68
N VAL A 253 5.10 19.70 -31.60
CA VAL A 253 5.70 20.52 -30.55
C VAL A 253 5.67 19.79 -29.21
N LYS A 254 6.79 19.80 -28.49
CA LYS A 254 6.95 19.13 -27.19
C LYS A 254 7.20 20.19 -26.11
N PRO A 255 6.57 20.11 -24.94
CA PRO A 255 6.85 21.06 -23.87
C PRO A 255 8.33 20.96 -23.46
N ILE A 256 9.01 22.10 -23.36
CA ILE A 256 10.39 22.13 -22.86
C ILE A 256 10.35 21.73 -21.41
N SER A 257 11.09 20.70 -21.09
CA SER A 257 11.16 20.20 -19.74
C SER A 257 12.57 19.77 -19.39
N ASN A 258 12.98 20.05 -18.17
CA ASN A 258 14.08 19.29 -17.57
C ASN A 258 13.60 17.84 -17.48
N GLU A 259 14.46 16.85 -17.70
CA GLU A 259 14.13 15.42 -17.89
C GLU A 259 13.12 14.80 -16.90
N THR A 260 12.84 15.48 -15.80
CA THR A 260 11.95 15.06 -14.74
C THR A 260 10.56 15.74 -14.68
N PHE A 261 10.40 16.96 -15.22
CA PHE A 261 9.11 17.64 -15.23
C PHE A 261 8.28 17.11 -16.40
N LYS A 262 6.97 16.94 -16.22
CA LYS A 262 6.08 16.52 -17.30
C LYS A 262 4.75 17.25 -17.24
N LEU A 263 4.15 17.42 -18.41
CA LEU A 263 2.76 17.84 -18.56
C LEU A 263 1.85 16.62 -18.46
N VAL A 264 0.99 16.61 -17.46
CA VAL A 264 -0.01 15.56 -17.23
C VAL A 264 -1.41 16.13 -17.37
N VAL A 265 -2.20 15.53 -18.24
CA VAL A 265 -3.61 15.87 -18.47
C VAL A 265 -4.47 14.80 -17.82
N ILE A 266 -5.30 15.19 -16.85
CA ILE A 266 -6.13 14.28 -16.07
C ILE A 266 -7.59 14.51 -16.41
N GLN A 267 -8.20 13.56 -17.12
CA GLN A 267 -9.60 13.61 -17.48
C GLN A 267 -10.47 13.10 -16.33
N ARG A 268 -11.56 13.82 -16.07
CA ARG A 268 -12.54 13.51 -15.02
C ARG A 268 -13.93 13.29 -15.60
N ILE A 269 -14.77 12.57 -14.87
CA ILE A 269 -16.20 12.48 -15.18
C ILE A 269 -16.91 13.81 -14.84
N ASN A 270 -17.77 14.28 -15.73
CA ASN A 270 -18.64 15.45 -15.52
C ASN A 270 -17.92 16.75 -15.07
N SER A 271 -16.63 16.89 -15.39
CA SER A 271 -15.83 18.06 -15.06
C SER A 271 -14.72 18.26 -16.09
N ASP A 272 -14.21 19.48 -16.19
CA ASP A 272 -13.05 19.80 -17.03
C ASP A 272 -11.82 18.98 -16.63
N PHE A 273 -10.91 18.73 -17.58
CA PHE A 273 -9.63 18.11 -17.26
C PHE A 273 -8.78 19.01 -16.36
N VAL A 274 -7.92 18.38 -15.57
CA VAL A 274 -6.90 19.05 -14.77
C VAL A 274 -5.58 18.97 -15.51
N LEU A 275 -4.86 20.10 -15.53
CA LEU A 275 -3.49 20.17 -16.02
C LEU A 275 -2.55 20.21 -14.84
N PHE A 276 -1.56 19.32 -14.86
CA PHE A 276 -0.48 19.31 -13.91
C PHE A 276 0.85 19.47 -14.65
N TRP A 277 1.65 20.42 -14.21
CA TRP A 277 3.01 20.67 -14.72
C TRP A 277 3.97 20.57 -13.55
N GLY A 278 4.73 19.47 -13.49
CA GLY A 278 5.60 19.18 -12.34
C GLY A 278 6.21 17.79 -12.44
N HIS A 279 6.81 17.32 -11.34
CA HIS A 279 7.28 15.94 -11.22
C HIS A 279 6.08 14.99 -11.06
N PRO A 280 5.92 13.96 -11.92
CA PRO A 280 4.80 13.02 -11.77
C PRO A 280 4.79 12.25 -10.43
N GLU A 281 5.95 12.15 -9.74
CA GLU A 281 6.05 11.58 -8.39
C GLU A 281 5.25 12.35 -7.34
N GLU A 282 5.05 13.65 -7.53
CA GLU A 282 4.18 14.45 -6.67
C GLU A 282 2.74 13.94 -6.75
N ILE A 283 2.25 13.59 -7.94
CA ILE A 283 0.89 13.03 -8.11
C ILE A 283 0.76 11.72 -7.32
N PHE A 284 1.77 10.85 -7.40
CA PHE A 284 1.78 9.57 -6.68
C PHE A 284 1.69 9.72 -5.17
N THR A 285 2.32 10.76 -4.62
CA THR A 285 2.38 10.99 -3.17
C THR A 285 1.23 11.87 -2.66
N SER A 286 0.68 12.73 -3.54
CA SER A 286 -0.34 13.73 -3.19
C SER A 286 -1.77 13.23 -3.37
N VAL A 287 -2.01 12.28 -4.28
CA VAL A 287 -3.36 11.84 -4.66
C VAL A 287 -3.63 10.44 -4.16
N VAL A 288 -4.54 10.31 -3.19
CA VAL A 288 -5.04 9.02 -2.73
C VAL A 288 -6.30 8.67 -3.51
N VAL A 289 -6.26 7.56 -4.24
CA VAL A 289 -7.41 7.05 -4.99
C VAL A 289 -7.96 5.74 -4.43
N ILE A 290 -9.25 5.51 -4.66
CA ILE A 290 -9.99 4.28 -4.32
C ILE A 290 -10.81 3.79 -5.52
N ASP A 291 -11.15 2.49 -5.53
CA ASP A 291 -11.94 1.86 -6.60
C ASP A 291 -13.46 2.09 -6.48
N TYR A 292 -13.91 2.45 -5.27
CA TYR A 292 -15.33 2.48 -4.92
C TYR A 292 -15.89 3.89 -5.04
N ARG A 293 -16.83 4.06 -5.98
CA ARG A 293 -17.62 5.29 -6.13
C ARG A 293 -18.92 5.15 -5.33
N PRO A 294 -19.22 6.05 -4.37
CA PRO A 294 -20.45 5.99 -3.60
C PRO A 294 -21.65 6.30 -4.50
N LYS A 295 -22.71 5.50 -4.38
CA LYS A 295 -23.99 5.73 -5.08
C LYS A 295 -24.83 6.82 -4.40
N PHE A 296 -24.58 7.08 -3.12
CA PHE A 296 -25.30 8.06 -2.32
C PHE A 296 -24.33 9.09 -1.74
N THR A 297 -24.73 10.36 -1.74
CA THR A 297 -23.88 11.49 -1.32
C THR A 297 -23.56 11.50 0.18
N PHE A 298 -24.38 10.85 1.02
CA PHE A 298 -24.12 10.76 2.46
C PHE A 298 -23.02 9.75 2.83
N LEU A 299 -22.57 8.93 1.88
CA LEU A 299 -21.57 7.91 2.15
C LEU A 299 -20.16 8.51 2.14
N PRO A 300 -19.42 8.43 3.26
CA PRO A 300 -18.07 8.96 3.33
C PRO A 300 -17.10 8.14 2.47
N LEU A 301 -16.35 8.82 1.60
CA LEU A 301 -15.29 8.21 0.76
C LEU A 301 -14.15 7.62 1.62
N ILE A 302 -13.83 8.30 2.71
CA ILE A 302 -12.73 7.93 3.61
C ILE A 302 -13.03 6.61 4.34
N PHE A 303 -14.30 6.27 4.58
CA PHE A 303 -14.66 5.06 5.31
C PHE A 303 -14.21 3.78 4.60
N ILE A 304 -14.36 3.70 3.27
CA ILE A 304 -13.94 2.53 2.52
C ILE A 304 -12.42 2.40 2.53
N HIS A 305 -11.71 3.50 2.33
CA HIS A 305 -10.26 3.52 2.46
C HIS A 305 -9.81 3.03 3.84
N PHE A 306 -10.44 3.53 4.90
CA PHE A 306 -10.15 3.12 6.28
C PHE A 306 -10.42 1.62 6.47
N TYR A 307 -11.60 1.15 6.09
CA TYR A 307 -12.04 -0.24 6.25
C TYR A 307 -11.12 -1.22 5.52
N GLU A 308 -10.75 -0.96 4.27
CA GLU A 308 -9.86 -1.85 3.51
C GLU A 308 -8.45 -1.91 4.10
N ASN A 309 -7.87 -0.76 4.47
CA ASN A 309 -6.57 -0.72 5.11
C ASN A 309 -6.61 -1.45 6.45
N GLN A 310 -7.66 -1.23 7.24
CA GLN A 310 -7.83 -1.84 8.55
C GLN A 310 -7.89 -3.38 8.45
N LEU A 311 -8.64 -3.92 7.49
CA LEU A 311 -8.69 -5.37 7.26
C LEU A 311 -7.35 -5.93 6.76
N ARG A 312 -6.63 -5.22 5.88
CA ARG A 312 -5.31 -5.65 5.38
C ARG A 312 -4.29 -5.75 6.52
N TYR A 313 -4.24 -4.74 7.39
CA TYR A 313 -3.35 -4.76 8.55
C TYR A 313 -3.75 -5.87 9.54
N ILE A 314 -5.04 -6.02 9.87
CA ILE A 314 -5.51 -7.13 10.74
C ILE A 314 -5.12 -8.49 10.16
N CYS A 315 -5.33 -8.71 8.85
CA CYS A 315 -4.96 -9.95 8.20
C CYS A 315 -3.45 -10.21 8.29
N SER A 316 -2.64 -9.20 7.98
CA SER A 316 -1.18 -9.30 8.00
C SER A 316 -0.64 -9.55 9.41
N PHE A 317 -1.04 -8.76 10.40
CA PHE A 317 -0.56 -8.94 11.78
C PHE A 317 -1.03 -10.24 12.40
N SER A 318 -2.27 -10.63 12.20
CA SER A 318 -2.78 -11.88 12.76
C SER A 318 -2.02 -13.07 12.16
N LEU A 319 -1.76 -13.08 10.84
CA LEU A 319 -0.94 -14.13 10.22
C LEU A 319 0.51 -14.10 10.71
N ALA A 320 1.13 -12.92 10.81
CA ALA A 320 2.51 -12.77 11.28
C ALA A 320 2.66 -13.24 12.73
N LEU A 321 1.75 -12.84 13.63
CA LEU A 321 1.71 -13.29 15.02
C LEU A 321 1.43 -14.78 15.15
N ALA A 322 0.57 -15.36 14.29
CA ALA A 322 0.33 -16.80 14.27
C ALA A 322 1.59 -17.57 13.88
N VAL A 323 2.30 -17.14 12.84
CA VAL A 323 3.56 -17.76 12.41
C VAL A 323 4.63 -17.60 13.49
N LEU A 324 4.83 -16.39 14.00
CA LEU A 324 5.85 -16.09 15.01
C LEU A 324 5.64 -16.92 16.27
N ASN A 325 4.41 -16.94 16.82
CA ASN A 325 4.10 -17.72 18.02
C ASN A 325 4.07 -19.24 17.80
N ALA A 326 3.97 -19.72 16.55
CA ALA A 326 4.08 -21.15 16.26
C ALA A 326 5.54 -21.66 16.24
N VAL A 327 6.52 -20.78 16.02
CA VAL A 327 7.95 -21.16 15.98
C VAL A 327 8.43 -21.55 17.37
N PRO A 328 9.15 -22.69 17.55
CA PRO A 328 9.76 -23.04 18.82
C PRO A 328 10.88 -22.06 19.16
N CYS A 329 10.54 -21.00 19.90
CA CYS A 329 11.42 -19.89 20.22
C CYS A 329 11.20 -19.49 21.68
N LEU A 330 12.27 -19.08 22.37
CA LEU A 330 12.19 -18.61 23.75
C LEU A 330 11.16 -17.46 23.86
N TRP A 331 10.40 -17.45 24.95
CA TRP A 331 9.36 -16.45 25.26
C TRP A 331 8.10 -16.47 24.39
N LEU A 332 8.03 -17.33 23.37
CA LEU A 332 6.85 -17.50 22.52
C LEU A 332 6.10 -18.81 22.84
N ASP A 333 4.84 -18.89 22.44
CA ASP A 333 4.01 -20.09 22.64
C ASP A 333 4.65 -21.37 22.10
N GLY A 334 5.33 -21.27 20.96
CA GLY A 334 5.95 -22.40 20.28
C GLY A 334 6.96 -23.15 21.13
N HIS A 335 7.60 -22.49 22.11
CA HIS A 335 8.43 -23.17 23.11
C HIS A 335 7.63 -24.18 23.93
N TRP A 336 6.46 -23.78 24.43
CA TRP A 336 5.60 -24.65 25.21
C TRP A 336 4.86 -25.66 24.32
N MET A 337 4.56 -25.29 23.07
CA MET A 337 3.99 -26.23 22.10
C MET A 337 4.95 -27.37 21.79
N ILE A 338 6.24 -27.08 21.55
CA ILE A 338 7.19 -28.14 21.18
C ILE A 338 7.43 -29.12 22.34
N ASP A 339 7.49 -28.62 23.58
CA ASP A 339 7.57 -29.47 24.77
C ASP A 339 6.36 -30.42 24.86
N THR A 340 5.15 -29.88 24.69
CA THR A 340 3.93 -30.70 24.75
C THR A 340 3.82 -31.69 23.60
N ILE A 341 4.20 -31.32 22.37
CA ILE A 341 4.25 -32.21 21.20
C ILE A 341 5.23 -33.37 21.44
N ILE A 342 6.46 -33.06 21.88
CA ILE A 342 7.46 -34.09 22.18
C ILE A 342 6.95 -35.05 23.26
N ASN A 343 6.31 -34.52 24.31
CA ASN A 343 5.73 -35.33 25.36
C ASN A 343 4.50 -36.13 24.91
N LEU A 344 3.81 -35.74 23.84
CA LEU A 344 2.70 -36.53 23.28
C LEU A 344 3.20 -37.71 22.44
N PHE A 345 4.20 -37.49 21.57
CA PHE A 345 4.63 -38.49 20.60
C PHE A 345 5.80 -39.36 21.07
N LEU A 346 6.71 -38.80 21.88
CA LEU A 346 7.97 -39.47 22.26
C LEU A 346 7.96 -40.02 23.70
N HIS A 347 6.92 -39.74 24.49
CA HIS A 347 6.81 -40.24 25.86
C HIS A 347 7.00 -41.76 26.01
N PRO A 348 6.42 -42.64 25.16
CA PRO A 348 6.56 -44.08 25.33
C PRO A 348 7.94 -44.62 24.90
N HIS A 349 8.70 -43.88 24.09
CA HIS A 349 9.91 -44.39 23.42
C HIS A 349 11.21 -43.75 23.91
N VAL A 350 11.13 -42.57 24.54
CA VAL A 350 12.32 -41.73 24.82
C VAL A 350 12.33 -41.28 26.27
N SER A 351 13.50 -41.43 26.92
CA SER A 351 13.69 -41.01 28.31
C SER A 351 13.44 -39.50 28.49
N PRO A 352 12.99 -39.06 29.69
CA PRO A 352 12.68 -37.66 29.96
C PRO A 352 13.83 -36.69 29.64
N SER A 353 15.08 -37.08 29.96
CA SER A 353 16.27 -36.26 29.71
C SER A 353 16.52 -36.04 28.21
N LYS A 354 16.32 -37.08 27.40
CA LYS A 354 16.48 -36.99 25.93
C LYS A 354 15.37 -36.14 25.30
N ARG A 355 14.13 -36.26 25.77
CA ARG A 355 13.00 -35.42 25.32
C ARG A 355 13.25 -33.93 25.59
N THR A 356 13.69 -33.62 26.81
CA THR A 356 14.02 -32.24 27.21
C THR A 356 15.18 -31.69 26.36
N LEU A 357 16.21 -32.50 26.10
CA LEU A 357 17.33 -32.10 25.25
C LEU A 357 16.87 -31.76 23.82
N VAL A 358 15.99 -32.57 23.23
CA VAL A 358 15.43 -32.32 21.89
C VAL A 358 14.58 -31.04 21.88
N ALA A 359 13.71 -30.85 22.87
CA ALA A 359 12.86 -29.65 22.99
C ALA A 359 13.71 -28.37 23.10
N ASN A 360 14.75 -28.40 23.93
CA ASN A 360 15.67 -27.29 24.10
C ASN A 360 16.46 -27.02 22.81
N PHE A 361 16.98 -28.05 22.15
CA PHE A 361 17.69 -27.91 20.88
C PHE A 361 16.81 -27.21 19.82
N LEU A 362 15.57 -27.68 19.65
CA LEU A 362 14.63 -27.07 18.70
C LEU A 362 14.29 -25.63 19.07
N THR A 363 14.12 -25.34 20.37
CA THR A 363 13.85 -23.99 20.87
C THR A 363 15.03 -23.04 20.59
N TYR A 364 16.27 -23.47 20.86
CA TYR A 364 17.45 -22.64 20.60
C TYR A 364 17.69 -22.43 19.10
N ALA A 365 17.48 -23.48 18.29
CA ALA A 365 17.58 -23.38 16.83
C ALA A 365 16.53 -22.41 16.27
N GLY A 366 15.27 -22.49 16.71
CA GLY A 366 14.22 -21.56 16.31
C GLY A 366 14.47 -20.13 16.79
N THR A 367 15.00 -19.96 18.00
CA THR A 367 15.41 -18.64 18.52
C THR A 367 16.52 -18.01 17.67
N LEU A 368 17.55 -18.78 17.31
CA LEU A 368 18.62 -18.33 16.42
C LEU A 368 18.07 -17.94 15.05
N MET A 369 17.16 -18.74 14.49
CA MET A 369 16.52 -18.45 13.21
C MET A 369 15.73 -17.14 13.25
N VAL A 370 14.87 -16.94 14.25
CA VAL A 370 14.08 -15.71 14.41
C VAL A 370 15.00 -14.49 14.58
N PHE A 371 16.06 -14.63 15.38
CA PHE A 371 17.07 -13.58 15.56
C PHE A 371 17.77 -13.21 14.24
N LEU A 372 18.19 -14.20 13.45
CA LEU A 372 18.81 -13.97 12.15
C LEU A 372 17.82 -13.31 11.17
N CYS A 373 16.57 -13.76 11.12
CA CYS A 373 15.54 -13.14 10.29
C CYS A 373 15.28 -11.68 10.68
N ALA A 374 15.20 -11.39 11.98
CA ALA A 374 15.00 -10.03 12.47
C ALA A 374 16.21 -9.13 12.16
N THR A 375 17.44 -9.60 12.37
CA THR A 375 18.65 -8.82 12.08
C THR A 375 18.82 -8.55 10.59
N ILE A 376 18.56 -9.55 9.73
CA ILE A 376 18.56 -9.37 8.27
C ILE A 376 17.48 -8.36 7.85
N GLY A 377 16.27 -8.48 8.40
CA GLY A 377 15.16 -7.57 8.12
C GLY A 377 15.49 -6.12 8.46
N VAL A 378 16.05 -5.87 9.66
CA VAL A 378 16.49 -4.54 10.10
C VAL A 378 17.66 -4.03 9.24
N TYR A 379 18.66 -4.88 8.97
CA TYR A 379 19.81 -4.50 8.15
C TYR A 379 19.38 -4.05 6.74
N ASN A 380 18.42 -4.74 6.12
CA ASN A 380 17.93 -4.37 4.80
C ASN A 380 17.19 -3.04 4.81
N VAL A 381 16.39 -2.76 5.84
CA VAL A 381 15.72 -1.45 6.01
C VAL A 381 16.75 -0.33 6.14
N LEU A 382 17.77 -0.53 7.00
CA LEU A 382 18.82 0.48 7.20
C LEU A 382 19.65 0.68 5.93
N ARG A 383 20.01 -0.38 5.21
CA ARG A 383 20.75 -0.30 3.94
C ARG A 383 19.96 0.48 2.89
N ASN A 384 18.66 0.24 2.78
CA ASN A 384 17.81 0.90 1.80
C ASN A 384 17.60 2.41 2.08
N GLN A 385 17.89 2.87 3.31
CA GLN A 385 17.86 4.29 3.67
C GLN A 385 19.15 5.05 3.27
N VAL A 386 20.27 4.34 3.06
CA VAL A 386 21.59 4.95 2.79
C VAL A 386 21.84 5.18 1.27
N VAL A 387 20.92 4.75 0.40
CA VAL A 387 21.06 4.82 -1.07
C VAL A 387 20.27 5.99 -1.69
N PHE A 388 20.00 7.05 -0.92
CA PHE A 388 19.43 8.29 -1.44
C PHE A 388 20.42 9.45 -1.34
#